data_AF-A0A7X8C0U3-F1
#
_entry.id   AF-A0A7X8C0U3-F1
#
_cell.length_a   1.000
_cell.length_b   1.000
_cell.length_c   1.000
_cell.angle_alpha   90.00
_cell.angle_beta   90.00
_cell.angle_gamma   90.00
#
_symmetry.space_group_name_H-M   'P 1'
#
loop_
_entity.id
_entity.type
_entity.pdbx_description
1 polymer ?
#
loop_
_entity_poly.entity_id
_entity_poly.type
_entity_poly.pdbx_seq_one_letter_code
_entity_poly.pdbx_strand_id
1 'polypeptide(L)'
;EIKEIVADMFETMYYTKRGVGLAANQVGKDISVVVIDVHTVKGFENELPMAMINPVITEYSDEKEICEEGCLSIPVLYDDVERSLNIKIKYLDITGKEIERTATGFLARAMQHEVDHLNGINFYDRLSPLRKSLAKSKMKRLKKGDYDVDYAMINADGTEHPES
;
A
#
# COMPACT_ATOMS: atom_id res chain seq x y z
N GLU A 1 -20.06 -10.40 -3.34
CA GLU A 1 -19.19 -9.57 -4.19
C GLU A 1 -18.18 -8.73 -3.40
N ILE A 2 -18.49 -7.53 -2.89
CA ILE A 2 -17.44 -6.68 -2.26
C ILE A 2 -16.75 -7.32 -1.06
N LYS A 3 -17.49 -8.10 -0.26
CA LYS A 3 -16.94 -8.83 0.90
C LYS A 3 -15.98 -9.94 0.50
N GLU A 4 -16.25 -10.61 -0.62
CA GLU A 4 -15.38 -11.65 -1.15
C GLU A 4 -14.09 -11.01 -1.70
N ILE A 5 -14.21 -9.93 -2.46
CA ILE A 5 -13.04 -9.20 -2.96
C ILE A 5 -12.13 -8.72 -1.81
N VAL A 6 -12.72 -8.18 -0.74
CA VAL A 6 -11.95 -7.76 0.44
C VAL A 6 -11.28 -8.95 1.13
N ALA A 7 -11.96 -10.10 1.24
CA ALA A 7 -11.37 -11.31 1.80
C ALA A 7 -10.18 -11.81 0.95
N ASP A 8 -10.34 -11.87 -0.38
CA ASP A 8 -9.29 -12.26 -1.33
C ASP A 8 -8.08 -11.30 -1.25
N MET A 9 -8.34 -10.00 -1.09
CA MET A 9 -7.29 -8.99 -0.91
C MET A 9 -6.51 -9.19 0.40
N PHE A 10 -7.20 -9.48 1.51
CA PHE A 10 -6.52 -9.82 2.77
C PHE A 10 -5.70 -11.09 2.65
N GLU A 11 -6.25 -12.15 2.05
CA GLU A 11 -5.53 -13.40 1.80
C GLU A 11 -4.26 -13.16 0.98
N THR A 12 -4.38 -12.39 -0.10
CA THR A 12 -3.25 -11.99 -0.95
C THR A 12 -2.20 -11.22 -0.14
N MET A 13 -2.61 -10.21 0.63
CA MET A 13 -1.72 -9.41 1.46
C MET A 13 -0.95 -10.28 2.46
N TYR A 14 -1.64 -11.19 3.16
CA TYR A 14 -1.03 -12.09 4.13
C TYR A 14 -0.13 -13.14 3.50
N TYR A 15 -0.46 -13.61 2.29
CA TYR A 15 0.36 -14.55 1.54
C TYR A 15 1.76 -13.98 1.28
N THR A 16 1.89 -12.67 1.02
CA THR A 16 3.20 -12.02 0.82
C THR A 16 4.06 -11.97 2.09
N LYS A 17 3.48 -12.16 3.28
CA LYS A 17 4.12 -12.10 4.63
C LYS A 17 4.86 -10.80 4.97
N ARG A 18 4.84 -9.81 4.07
CA ARG A 18 5.62 -8.56 4.17
C ARG A 18 4.78 -7.31 3.97
N GLY A 19 3.55 -7.44 3.48
CA GLY A 19 2.61 -6.33 3.31
C GLY A 19 1.84 -6.02 4.58
N VAL A 20 1.64 -4.73 4.83
CA VAL A 20 0.69 -4.20 5.83
C VAL A 20 -0.51 -3.52 5.17
N GLY A 21 -0.52 -3.46 3.84
CA GLY A 21 -1.56 -2.84 3.03
C GLY A 21 -1.57 -3.40 1.61
N LEU A 22 -2.74 -3.34 0.98
CA LEU A 22 -2.94 -3.71 -0.42
C LEU A 22 -4.11 -2.92 -1.01
N ALA A 23 -3.88 -2.30 -2.17
CA ALA A 23 -4.89 -1.63 -2.98
C ALA A 23 -5.43 -2.54 -4.07
N ALA A 24 -6.73 -2.41 -4.37
CA ALA A 24 -7.43 -3.29 -5.32
C ALA A 24 -6.83 -3.27 -6.73
N ASN A 25 -6.28 -2.14 -7.16
CA ASN A 25 -5.64 -2.04 -8.47
C ASN A 25 -4.31 -2.81 -8.57
N GLN A 26 -3.66 -3.12 -7.45
CA GLN A 26 -2.46 -3.98 -7.44
C GLN A 26 -2.79 -5.44 -7.77
N VAL A 27 -4.05 -5.84 -7.60
CA VAL A 27 -4.57 -7.18 -7.94
C VAL A 27 -5.54 -7.15 -9.13
N GLY A 28 -5.44 -6.11 -9.97
CA GLY A 28 -6.19 -6.02 -11.22
C GLY A 28 -7.68 -5.72 -11.09
N LYS A 29 -8.12 -5.20 -9.94
CA LYS A 29 -9.50 -4.78 -9.73
C LYS A 29 -9.60 -3.27 -9.86
N ASP A 30 -10.37 -2.81 -10.84
CA ASP A 30 -10.67 -1.38 -11.05
C ASP A 30 -11.81 -0.91 -10.12
N ILE A 31 -11.56 -0.99 -8.81
CA ILE A 31 -12.47 -0.53 -7.76
C ILE A 31 -11.67 0.23 -6.70
N SER A 32 -12.31 1.19 -6.05
CA SER A 32 -11.68 2.01 -5.02
C SER A 32 -11.74 1.31 -3.64
N VAL A 33 -10.94 0.27 -3.45
CA VAL A 33 -10.86 -0.49 -2.19
C VAL A 33 -9.40 -0.66 -1.77
N VAL A 34 -9.13 -0.50 -0.49
CA VAL A 34 -7.84 -0.85 0.13
C VAL A 34 -8.08 -1.68 1.39
N VAL A 35 -7.18 -2.61 1.66
CA VAL A 35 -7.11 -3.35 2.92
C VAL A 35 -5.82 -2.97 3.64
N ILE A 36 -5.88 -2.81 4.96
CA ILE A 36 -4.74 -2.47 5.80
C ILE A 36 -4.79 -3.33 7.06
N ASP A 37 -3.64 -3.87 7.43
CA ASP A 37 -3.44 -4.52 8.71
C ASP A 37 -2.05 -4.21 9.29
N VAL A 38 -2.04 -3.46 10.38
CA VAL A 38 -0.83 -2.99 11.06
C VAL A 38 -0.67 -3.60 12.46
N HIS A 39 -1.48 -4.59 12.84
CA HIS A 39 -1.46 -5.13 14.21
C HIS A 39 -0.12 -5.78 14.60
N THR A 40 0.67 -6.19 13.61
CA THR A 40 2.01 -6.76 13.81
C THR A 40 3.09 -5.69 14.00
N VAL A 41 2.76 -4.42 13.79
CA VAL A 41 3.68 -3.30 13.95
C VAL A 41 3.67 -2.83 15.40
N LYS A 42 4.87 -2.73 15.97
CA LYS A 42 5.05 -2.28 17.36
C LYS A 42 4.39 -0.91 17.58
N GLY A 43 3.53 -0.81 18.59
CA GLY A 43 2.76 0.40 18.92
C GLY A 43 1.39 0.50 18.23
N PHE A 44 1.05 -0.44 17.35
CA PHE A 44 -0.24 -0.51 16.64
C PHE A 44 -0.97 -1.84 16.89
N GLU A 45 -0.62 -2.55 17.96
CA GLU A 45 -1.16 -3.89 18.27
C GLU A 45 -2.68 -3.91 18.53
N ASN A 46 -3.26 -2.75 18.84
CA ASN A 46 -4.70 -2.59 19.06
C ASN A 46 -5.46 -2.12 17.81
N GLU A 47 -4.78 -1.81 16.71
CA GLU A 47 -5.45 -1.51 15.44
C GLU A 47 -5.97 -2.81 14.83
N LEU A 48 -7.26 -2.84 14.53
CA LEU A 48 -7.88 -3.98 13.87
C LEU A 48 -7.63 -3.90 12.35
N PRO A 49 -7.54 -5.06 11.66
CA PRO A 49 -7.56 -5.10 10.21
C PRO A 49 -8.77 -4.33 9.68
N MET A 50 -8.56 -3.51 8.66
CA MET A 50 -9.61 -2.65 8.12
C MET A 50 -9.64 -2.69 6.60
N ALA A 51 -10.86 -2.66 6.06
CA ALA A 51 -11.10 -2.42 4.64
C ALA A 51 -11.73 -1.04 4.49
N MET A 52 -11.15 -0.23 3.61
CA MET A 52 -11.63 1.11 3.31
C MET A 52 -12.14 1.14 1.88
N ILE A 53 -13.45 1.35 1.74
CA ILE A 53 -14.14 1.48 0.45
C ILE A 53 -14.32 2.98 0.16
N ASN A 54 -13.95 3.40 -1.04
CA ASN A 54 -13.94 4.79 -1.49
C ASN A 54 -13.21 5.73 -0.52
N PRO A 55 -11.97 5.42 -0.08
CA PRO A 55 -11.25 6.27 0.86
C PRO A 55 -10.88 7.62 0.25
N VAL A 56 -11.09 8.68 1.03
CA VAL A 56 -10.73 10.07 0.69
C VAL A 56 -10.01 10.70 1.87
N ILE A 57 -8.75 11.07 1.66
CA ILE A 57 -8.00 11.86 2.65
C ILE A 57 -8.47 13.32 2.53
N THR A 58 -9.07 13.82 3.60
CA THR A 58 -9.68 15.16 3.64
C THR A 58 -8.72 16.22 4.16
N GLU A 59 -7.76 15.84 5.00
CA GLU A 59 -6.77 16.75 5.56
C GLU A 59 -5.42 16.04 5.71
N TYR A 60 -4.34 16.80 5.50
CA TYR A 60 -2.96 16.40 5.72
C TYR A 60 -2.32 17.39 6.70
N SER A 61 -1.55 16.90 7.66
CA SER A 61 -0.78 17.79 8.54
C SER A 61 0.42 18.40 7.83
N ASP A 62 0.81 19.60 8.26
CA ASP A 62 2.06 20.25 7.87
C ASP A 62 3.29 19.54 8.46
N GLU A 63 3.13 18.89 9.61
CA GLU A 63 4.16 18.03 10.19
C GLU A 63 4.34 16.79 9.31
N LYS A 64 5.60 16.49 8.98
CA LYS A 64 5.99 15.42 8.07
C LYS A 64 7.03 14.50 8.70
N GLU A 65 7.05 13.28 8.21
CA GLU A 65 8.02 12.27 8.60
C GLU A 65 8.63 11.62 7.35
N ILE A 66 9.93 11.40 7.40
CA ILE A 66 10.68 10.65 6.39
C ILE A 66 10.95 9.26 6.95
N CYS A 67 10.48 8.24 6.26
CA CYS A 67 10.71 6.84 6.62
C CYS A 67 10.85 6.01 5.35
N GLU A 68 11.53 4.87 5.45
CA GLU A 68 11.68 3.93 4.35
C GLU A 68 10.33 3.29 4.01
N GLU A 69 9.94 3.36 2.74
CA GLU A 69 8.79 2.64 2.19
C GLU A 69 9.27 1.58 1.20
N GLY A 70 8.59 0.44 1.22
CA GLY A 70 8.61 -0.56 0.16
C GLY A 70 7.21 -0.72 -0.41
N CYS A 71 7.08 -1.45 -1.52
CA CYS A 71 5.79 -1.79 -2.11
C CYS A 71 5.81 -3.22 -2.62
N LEU A 72 4.73 -3.97 -2.42
CA LEU A 72 4.58 -5.33 -2.92
C LEU A 72 4.68 -5.40 -4.46
N SER A 73 4.33 -4.33 -5.15
CA SER A 73 4.48 -4.23 -6.62
C SER A 73 5.91 -3.88 -7.09
N ILE A 74 6.82 -3.50 -6.17
CA ILE A 74 8.20 -3.09 -6.48
C ILE A 74 9.18 -3.71 -5.46
N PRO A 75 9.41 -5.03 -5.51
CA PRO A 75 9.97 -5.79 -4.38
C PRO A 75 11.46 -5.53 -4.08
N VAL A 76 12.22 -4.98 -5.03
CA VAL A 76 13.67 -4.72 -4.87
C VAL A 76 14.00 -3.27 -4.50
N LEU A 77 12.97 -2.44 -4.33
CA LEU A 77 13.12 -1.02 -4.06
C LEU A 77 12.51 -0.69 -2.70
N TYR A 78 13.39 -0.25 -1.81
CA TYR A 78 13.07 0.40 -0.57
C TYR A 78 13.78 1.76 -0.61
N ASP A 79 13.08 2.83 -0.27
CA ASP A 79 13.67 4.15 -0.22
C ASP A 79 12.87 5.09 0.69
N ASP A 80 13.50 6.16 1.16
CA ASP A 80 12.85 7.10 2.06
C ASP A 80 11.80 7.95 1.32
N VAL A 81 10.59 7.95 1.87
CA VAL A 81 9.47 8.75 1.38
C VAL A 81 9.01 9.70 2.48
N GLU A 82 8.83 10.97 2.11
CA GLU A 82 8.24 11.98 2.98
C GLU A 82 6.71 11.88 2.94
N ARG A 83 6.09 11.77 4.12
CA ARG A 83 4.63 11.72 4.30
C ARG A 83 4.18 12.70 5.37
N SER A 84 2.94 13.14 5.31
CA SER A 84 2.34 13.85 6.45
C SER A 84 2.22 12.90 7.63
N LEU A 85 2.62 13.36 8.82
CA LEU A 85 2.59 12.55 10.03
C LEU A 85 1.16 12.20 10.46
N ASN A 86 0.21 13.08 10.17
CA ASN A 86 -1.19 12.92 10.51
C ASN A 86 -2.07 13.19 9.29
N ILE A 87 -3.16 12.45 9.18
CA ILE A 87 -4.20 12.65 8.16
C ILE A 87 -5.58 12.54 8.78
N LYS A 88 -6.57 13.19 8.16
CA LYS A 88 -7.98 12.84 8.34
C LYS A 88 -8.48 12.14 7.09
N ILE A 89 -9.19 11.04 7.26
CA ILE A 89 -9.66 10.21 6.17
C ILE A 89 -11.14 9.83 6.38
N LYS A 90 -11.88 9.81 5.28
CA LYS A 90 -13.26 9.37 5.19
C LYS A 90 -13.36 8.15 4.29
N TYR A 91 -14.12 7.14 4.68
CA TYR A 91 -14.35 5.93 3.88
C TYR A 91 -15.61 5.21 4.34
N LEU A 92 -16.08 4.24 3.55
CA LEU A 92 -17.07 3.26 3.98
C LEU A 92 -16.36 1.99 4.45
N ASP A 93 -16.79 1.45 5.59
CA ASP A 93 -16.32 0.13 6.04
C ASP A 93 -16.99 -1.01 5.26
N ILE A 94 -16.62 -2.25 5.60
CA ILE A 94 -17.15 -3.46 4.94
C ILE A 94 -18.66 -3.68 5.15
N THR A 95 -19.26 -2.97 6.10
CA THR A 95 -20.71 -2.98 6.36
C THR A 95 -21.45 -1.86 5.62
N GLY A 96 -20.71 -0.95 4.97
CA GLY A 96 -21.24 0.24 4.31
C GLY A 96 -21.44 1.43 5.26
N LYS A 97 -20.91 1.35 6.49
CA LYS A 97 -20.98 2.46 7.45
C LYS A 97 -19.89 3.48 7.13
N GLU A 98 -20.26 4.75 7.12
CA GLU A 98 -19.30 5.85 6.98
C GLU A 98 -18.43 5.98 8.24
N ILE A 99 -17.12 6.02 8.01
CA ILE A 99 -16.10 6.23 9.02
C ILE A 99 -15.31 7.49 8.65
N GLU A 100 -15.18 8.37 9.63
CA GLU A 100 -14.26 9.50 9.60
C GLU A 100 -13.30 9.33 10.77
N ARG A 101 -11.98 9.25 10.48
CA ARG A 101 -10.97 9.11 11.52
C ARG A 101 -9.73 9.94 11.24
N THR A 102 -9.06 10.31 12.33
CA THR A 102 -7.67 10.77 12.28
C THR A 102 -6.77 9.55 12.39
N ALA A 103 -5.78 9.45 11.50
CA ALA A 103 -4.70 8.48 11.60
C ALA A 103 -3.38 9.23 11.78
N THR A 104 -2.46 8.62 12.52
CA THR A 104 -1.16 9.23 12.87
C THR A 104 -0.03 8.22 12.68
N GLY A 105 1.20 8.72 12.50
CA GLY A 105 2.41 7.91 12.41
C GLY A 105 2.34 6.85 11.31
N PHE A 106 2.70 5.62 11.64
CA PHE A 106 2.76 4.51 10.69
C PHE A 106 1.40 4.21 10.02
N LEU A 107 0.30 4.27 10.77
CA LEU A 107 -1.03 4.07 10.19
C LEU A 107 -1.37 5.14 9.16
N ALA A 108 -1.06 6.41 9.45
CA ALA A 108 -1.24 7.50 8.49
C ALA A 108 -0.41 7.27 7.22
N ARG A 109 0.83 6.79 7.36
CA ARG A 109 1.72 6.45 6.24
C ARG A 109 1.15 5.33 5.39
N ALA A 110 0.73 4.22 6.00
CA ALA A 110 0.13 3.09 5.29
C ALA A 110 -1.13 3.54 4.52
N MET A 111 -2.03 4.29 5.15
CA MET A 111 -3.21 4.82 4.49
C MET A 111 -2.88 5.75 3.31
N GLN A 112 -1.91 6.65 3.46
CA GLN A 112 -1.44 7.50 2.36
C GLN A 112 -0.87 6.69 1.19
N HIS A 113 -0.10 5.64 1.49
CA HIS A 113 0.48 4.76 0.48
C HIS A 113 -0.60 4.01 -0.31
N GLU A 114 -1.56 3.38 0.36
CA GLU A 114 -2.61 2.63 -0.34
C GLU A 114 -3.59 3.54 -1.10
N VAL A 115 -3.91 4.72 -0.56
CA VAL A 115 -4.74 5.71 -1.27
C VAL A 115 -4.02 6.25 -2.50
N ASP A 116 -2.70 6.41 -2.47
CA ASP A 116 -1.94 6.78 -3.67
C ASP A 116 -2.04 5.73 -4.76
N HIS A 117 -1.97 4.44 -4.39
CA HIS A 117 -2.15 3.37 -5.35
C HIS A 117 -3.50 3.50 -6.06
N LEU A 118 -4.60 3.72 -5.35
CA LEU A 118 -5.91 3.96 -5.98
C LEU A 118 -5.92 5.13 -6.97
N ASN A 119 -5.05 6.13 -6.77
CA ASN A 119 -4.89 7.28 -7.66
C ASN A 119 -3.83 7.05 -8.77
N GLY A 120 -3.31 5.83 -8.91
CA GLY A 120 -2.27 5.48 -9.88
C GLY A 120 -0.89 6.07 -9.55
N ILE A 121 -0.68 6.54 -8.31
CA ILE A 121 0.57 7.10 -7.83
C ILE A 121 1.33 6.00 -7.09
N ASN A 122 2.57 5.73 -7.50
CA ASN A 122 3.44 4.83 -6.76
C ASN A 122 4.33 5.61 -5.81
N PHE A 123 4.81 4.98 -4.72
CA PHE A 123 5.77 5.64 -3.83
C PHE A 123 7.04 6.12 -4.57
N TYR A 124 7.44 5.41 -5.64
CA TYR A 124 8.51 5.81 -6.56
C TYR A 124 8.29 7.22 -7.12
N ASP A 125 7.04 7.61 -7.41
CA ASP A 125 6.68 8.91 -7.96
C ASP A 125 6.86 10.04 -6.93
N ARG A 126 6.99 9.72 -5.64
CA ARG A 126 7.26 10.67 -4.56
C ARG A 126 8.75 10.84 -4.25
N LEU A 127 9.62 10.01 -4.81
CA LEU A 127 11.06 10.11 -4.60
C LEU A 127 11.64 11.38 -5.26
N SER A 128 12.72 11.90 -4.67
CA SER A 128 13.48 13.02 -5.26
C SER A 128 14.06 12.65 -6.63
N PRO A 129 14.32 13.62 -7.54
CA PRO A 129 14.86 13.32 -8.87
C PRO A 129 16.15 12.50 -8.85
N LEU A 130 17.02 12.74 -7.87
CA LEU A 130 18.27 11.99 -7.68
C LEU A 130 17.97 10.53 -7.30
N ARG A 131 17.09 10.31 -6.32
CA ARG A 131 16.69 8.97 -5.85
C ARG A 131 15.98 8.19 -6.97
N LYS A 132 15.07 8.83 -7.70
CA LYS A 132 14.44 8.26 -8.91
C LYS A 132 15.46 7.79 -9.94
N SER A 133 16.53 8.56 -10.16
CA SER A 133 17.59 8.21 -11.10
C SER A 133 18.36 6.95 -10.67
N LEU A 134 18.71 6.85 -9.39
CA LEU A 134 19.37 5.66 -8.83
C LEU A 134 18.47 4.42 -8.92
N ALA A 135 17.19 4.58 -8.59
CA ALA A 135 16.18 3.54 -8.66
C ALA A 135 15.85 3.08 -10.10
N LYS A 136 16.07 3.90 -11.15
CA LYS A 136 15.83 3.49 -12.55
C LYS A 136 16.60 2.23 -12.94
N SER A 137 17.82 2.05 -12.42
CA SER A 137 18.63 0.87 -12.69
C SER A 137 17.96 -0.41 -12.15
N LYS A 138 17.45 -0.35 -10.91
CA LYS A 138 16.66 -1.42 -10.27
C LYS A 138 15.34 -1.67 -11.01
N MET A 139 14.61 -0.62 -11.38
CA MET A 139 13.37 -0.74 -12.15
C MET A 139 13.58 -1.41 -13.52
N LYS A 140 14.73 -1.14 -14.18
CA LYS A 140 15.08 -1.78 -15.45
C LYS A 140 15.36 -3.27 -15.28
N ARG A 141 15.90 -3.70 -14.13
CA ARG A 141 16.10 -5.12 -13.79
C ARG A 141 14.78 -5.81 -13.48
N LEU A 142 13.91 -5.15 -12.69
CA LEU A 142 12.55 -5.63 -12.42
C LEU A 142 11.77 -5.92 -13.71
N LYS A 143 11.77 -4.99 -14.67
CA LYS A 143 11.11 -5.17 -15.97
C LYS A 143 11.67 -6.33 -16.81
N LYS A 144 12.86 -6.84 -16.47
CA LYS A 144 13.49 -7.97 -17.13
C LYS A 144 13.28 -9.29 -16.39
N GLY A 145 12.53 -9.29 -15.27
CA GLY A 145 12.37 -10.48 -14.43
C GLY A 145 13.61 -10.79 -13.57
N ASP A 146 14.56 -9.87 -13.45
CA ASP A 146 15.82 -10.08 -12.73
C ASP A 146 15.68 -9.62 -11.27
N TYR A 147 14.98 -10.41 -10.48
CA TYR A 147 14.76 -10.22 -9.04
C TYR A 147 14.56 -11.57 -8.34
N ASP A 148 15.13 -11.69 -7.14
CA ASP A 148 15.03 -12.87 -6.27
C ASP A 148 14.26 -12.45 -5.02
N VAL A 149 13.04 -12.97 -4.87
CA VAL A 149 12.11 -12.65 -3.79
C VAL A 149 11.60 -13.97 -3.18
N ASP A 150 11.47 -14.01 -1.87
CA ASP A 150 11.04 -15.19 -1.10
C ASP A 150 9.50 -15.29 -0.97
N TYR A 151 8.76 -14.58 -1.82
CA TYR A 151 7.30 -14.58 -1.89
C TYR A 151 6.83 -14.49 -3.34
N ALA A 152 5.68 -15.11 -3.66
CA ALA A 152 5.11 -15.00 -5.00
C ALA A 152 4.66 -13.57 -5.26
N MET A 153 5.13 -13.00 -6.36
CA MET A 153 4.69 -11.69 -6.84
C MET A 153 3.33 -11.83 -7.50
N ILE A 154 2.42 -10.89 -7.24
CA ILE A 154 1.12 -10.86 -7.90
C ILE A 154 1.21 -9.84 -9.03
N ASN A 155 0.92 -10.28 -10.26
CA ASN A 155 0.81 -9.43 -11.41
C ASN A 155 -0.41 -8.52 -11.28
N ALA A 156 -0.40 -7.40 -12.01
CA ALA A 156 -1.53 -6.48 -12.05
C ALA A 156 -2.82 -7.09 -12.64
N ASP A 157 -2.80 -8.31 -13.17
CA ASP A 157 -3.99 -9.07 -13.59
C ASP A 157 -4.46 -10.09 -12.54
N GLY A 158 -3.84 -10.09 -11.35
CA GLY A 158 -4.12 -11.01 -10.24
C GLY A 158 -3.47 -12.38 -10.37
N THR A 159 -2.70 -12.64 -11.42
CA THR A 159 -1.98 -13.91 -11.58
C THR A 159 -0.66 -13.90 -10.81
N GLU A 160 -0.21 -15.07 -10.36
CA GLU A 160 1.14 -15.21 -9.81
C GLU A 160 2.18 -15.01 -10.90
N HIS A 161 3.19 -14.20 -10.62
CA HIS A 161 4.40 -14.16 -11.43
C HIS A 161 5.11 -15.50 -11.25
N PRO A 162 5.50 -16.19 -12.34
CA PRO A 162 6.21 -17.45 -12.22
C PRO A 162 7.47 -17.27 -11.36
N GLU A 163 7.65 -18.18 -10.39
CA GLU A 163 8.86 -18.27 -9.58
C GLU A 163 10.07 -18.40 -10.52
N SER A 164 11.12 -17.62 -10.24
CA SER A 164 12.39 -17.68 -10.97
C SER A 164 13.20 -18.91 -10.62
#